data_AF-A0A2I1HMF2-F1
#
_entry.id   AF-A0A2I1HMF2-F1
#
_cell.length_a   1.000
_cell.length_b   1.000
_cell.length_c   1.000
_cell.angle_alpha   90.00
_cell.angle_beta   90.00
_cell.angle_gamma   90.00
#
_symmetry.space_group_name_H-M   'P 1'
#
loop_
_entity.id
_entity.type
_entity.pdbx_description
1 polymer ?
#
loop_
_entity_poly.entity_id
_entity_poly.type
_entity_poly.pdbx_seq_one_letter_code
_entity_poly.pdbx_strand_id
1 'polypeptide(L)'
;LSGISIAFTKMDHIIWNQTPNNTNVGESAHANINHDGCNLSLFAGIVRGCNFDKRQWESGNIYEKYNIPDSYRDKFELARSIQAEKRAVKKRKCKQTSSLSTVKKQKSNSHNKENDTIEIIKSNRDPYFDQQRKVNTLTQETLAIQKQANDELEREIALLEKRNRLLGL
;
A
#
# COMPACT_ATOMS: atom_id res chain seq x y z
N LEU A 1 6.65 -6.86 -24.68
CA LEU A 1 6.66 -8.15 -23.95
C LEU A 1 6.82 -7.80 -22.48
N SER A 2 5.70 -7.79 -21.75
CA SER A 2 5.70 -7.64 -20.28
C SER A 2 6.60 -8.73 -19.69
N GLY A 3 7.34 -8.42 -18.63
CA GLY A 3 8.29 -9.37 -18.03
C GLY A 3 7.63 -10.54 -17.30
N ILE A 4 6.32 -10.70 -17.41
CA ILE A 4 5.49 -11.57 -16.60
C ILE A 4 4.67 -12.47 -17.54
N SER A 5 4.80 -13.78 -17.35
CA SER A 5 4.04 -14.79 -18.08
C SER A 5 2.81 -15.23 -17.28
N ILE A 6 1.74 -15.55 -17.99
CA ILE A 6 0.51 -16.17 -17.46
C ILE A 6 0.82 -17.42 -16.62
N ALA A 7 1.90 -18.14 -16.91
CA ALA A 7 2.29 -19.33 -16.16
C ALA A 7 2.74 -19.04 -14.72
N PHE A 8 3.06 -17.78 -14.40
CA PHE A 8 3.55 -17.36 -13.08
C PHE A 8 2.58 -16.41 -12.37
N THR A 9 1.32 -16.35 -12.81
CA THR A 9 0.29 -15.52 -12.17
C THR A 9 -0.82 -16.37 -11.56
N LYS A 10 -1.27 -16.00 -10.36
CA LYS A 10 -2.53 -16.50 -9.76
C LYS A 10 -3.77 -15.78 -10.29
N MET A 11 -3.57 -14.81 -11.18
CA MET A 11 -4.64 -14.07 -11.85
C MET A 11 -5.40 -14.98 -12.81
N ASP A 12 -6.73 -14.89 -12.79
CA ASP A 12 -7.56 -15.63 -13.72
C ASP A 12 -7.30 -15.21 -15.17
N HIS A 13 -7.38 -16.18 -16.09
CA HIS A 13 -7.07 -16.00 -17.51
C HIS A 13 -8.00 -14.99 -18.21
N ILE A 14 -9.27 -14.87 -17.81
CA ILE A 14 -10.20 -13.88 -18.34
C ILE A 14 -9.73 -12.48 -17.95
N ILE A 15 -9.42 -12.29 -16.66
CA ILE A 15 -8.97 -10.99 -16.13
C ILE A 15 -7.60 -10.62 -16.73
N TRP A 16 -6.71 -11.59 -16.91
CA TRP A 16 -5.43 -11.39 -17.58
C TRP A 16 -5.61 -10.88 -19.01
N ASN A 17 -6.50 -11.51 -19.79
CA ASN A 17 -6.77 -11.11 -21.18
C ASN A 17 -7.47 -9.75 -21.29
N GLN A 18 -8.21 -9.33 -20.27
CA GLN A 18 -8.86 -8.02 -20.19
C GLN A 18 -7.93 -6.92 -19.65
N THR A 19 -6.83 -7.29 -18.99
CA THR A 19 -5.89 -6.31 -18.43
C THR A 19 -5.12 -5.67 -19.58
N PRO A 20 -5.13 -4.33 -19.69
CA PRO A 20 -4.40 -3.64 -20.74
C PRO A 20 -2.93 -4.08 -20.78
N ASN A 21 -2.40 -4.33 -21.99
CA ASN A 21 -1.00 -4.71 -22.21
C ASN A 21 -0.06 -3.50 -22.04
N ASN A 22 -0.21 -2.80 -20.92
CA ASN A 22 0.69 -1.81 -20.40
C ASN A 22 1.51 -2.50 -19.32
N THR A 23 2.83 -2.52 -19.47
CA THR A 23 3.77 -3.13 -18.51
C THR A 23 3.51 -2.65 -17.08
N ASN A 24 3.20 -1.37 -16.87
CA ASN A 24 2.96 -0.85 -15.52
C ASN A 24 1.65 -1.37 -14.91
N VAL A 25 0.58 -1.43 -15.70
CA VAL A 25 -0.75 -1.85 -15.24
C VAL A 25 -0.80 -3.37 -15.04
N GLY A 26 -0.27 -4.14 -16.00
CA GLY A 26 -0.21 -5.60 -15.91
C GLY A 26 0.71 -6.10 -14.80
N GLU A 27 1.87 -5.47 -14.58
CA GLU A 27 2.76 -5.82 -13.48
C GLU A 27 2.16 -5.45 -12.11
N SER A 28 1.45 -4.32 -12.01
CA SER A 28 0.77 -3.93 -10.77
C SER A 28 -0.41 -4.86 -10.44
N ALA A 29 -1.22 -5.23 -11.45
CA ALA A 29 -2.32 -6.17 -11.27
C ALA A 29 -1.80 -7.57 -10.88
N HIS A 30 -0.73 -8.04 -11.53
CA HIS A 30 -0.04 -9.28 -11.16
C HIS A 30 0.48 -9.24 -9.73
N ALA A 31 1.18 -8.16 -9.34
CA ALA A 31 1.75 -8.04 -8.00
C ALA A 31 0.66 -8.05 -6.93
N ASN A 32 -0.42 -7.28 -7.12
CA ASN A 32 -1.54 -7.24 -6.19
C ASN A 32 -2.20 -8.61 -6.07
N ILE A 33 -2.58 -9.24 -7.19
CA ILE A 33 -3.28 -10.53 -7.14
C ILE A 33 -2.39 -11.66 -6.58
N ASN A 34 -1.07 -11.59 -6.78
CA ASN A 34 -0.16 -12.62 -6.24
C ASN A 34 0.23 -12.40 -4.77
N HIS A 35 0.34 -11.15 -4.32
CA HIS A 35 0.56 -10.83 -2.90
C HIS A 35 -0.70 -11.05 -2.08
N ASP A 36 -1.83 -10.58 -2.59
CA ASP A 36 -3.09 -10.64 -1.89
C ASP A 36 -3.69 -12.05 -2.09
N GLY A 37 -3.61 -12.64 -3.27
CA GLY A 37 -4.22 -13.93 -3.54
C GLY A 37 -5.70 -13.80 -3.93
N CYS A 38 -6.18 -14.82 -4.64
CA CYS A 38 -7.55 -14.93 -5.13
C CYS A 38 -8.41 -15.78 -4.17
N ASN A 39 -9.75 -15.62 -4.24
CA ASN A 39 -10.74 -16.42 -3.50
C ASN A 39 -10.71 -16.26 -1.98
N LEU A 40 -10.68 -15.03 -1.49
CA LEU A 40 -10.82 -14.75 -0.05
C LEU A 40 -12.24 -15.01 0.43
N SER A 41 -12.37 -15.45 1.68
CA SER A 41 -13.65 -15.35 2.39
C SER A 41 -14.06 -13.88 2.51
N LEU A 42 -15.36 -13.60 2.61
CA LEU A 42 -15.88 -12.23 2.72
C LEU A 42 -15.19 -11.46 3.86
N PHE A 43 -15.01 -12.10 5.01
CA PHE A 43 -14.31 -11.52 6.16
C PHE A 43 -12.85 -11.18 5.84
N ALA A 44 -12.11 -12.10 5.20
CA ALA A 44 -10.73 -11.86 4.80
C ALA A 44 -10.62 -10.72 3.75
N GLY A 45 -11.61 -10.61 2.86
CA GLY A 45 -11.73 -9.48 1.94
C GLY A 45 -11.94 -8.14 2.63
N ILE A 46 -12.85 -8.07 3.62
CA ILE A 46 -13.12 -6.85 4.40
C ILE A 46 -11.87 -6.40 5.16
N VAL A 47 -11.25 -7.29 5.94
CA VAL A 47 -10.02 -6.99 6.69
C VAL A 47 -8.91 -6.51 5.75
N ARG A 48 -8.82 -7.10 4.56
CA ARG A 48 -7.84 -6.69 3.56
C ARG A 48 -8.14 -5.31 2.96
N GLY A 49 -9.39 -5.02 2.64
CA GLY A 49 -9.82 -3.69 2.19
C GLY A 49 -9.42 -2.63 3.22
N CYS A 50 -9.72 -2.87 4.50
CA CYS A 50 -9.33 -1.97 5.59
C CYS A 50 -7.80 -1.75 5.66
N ASN A 51 -7.01 -2.81 5.50
CA ASN A 51 -5.54 -2.71 5.49
C ASN A 51 -4.99 -1.97 4.27
N PHE A 52 -5.64 -2.10 3.10
CA PHE A 52 -5.28 -1.35 1.91
C PHE A 52 -5.61 0.14 2.08
N ASP A 53 -6.83 0.46 2.50
CA ASP A 53 -7.29 1.83 2.72
C ASP A 53 -6.41 2.56 3.74
N LYS A 54 -6.03 1.88 4.83
CA LYS A 54 -5.09 2.41 5.82
C LYS A 54 -3.74 2.77 5.21
N ARG A 55 -3.15 1.89 4.38
CA ARG A 55 -1.86 2.13 3.72
C ARG A 55 -1.94 3.31 2.75
N GLN A 56 -3.03 3.42 1.98
CA GLN A 56 -3.24 4.54 1.07
C GLN A 56 -3.39 5.86 1.83
N TRP A 57 -4.13 5.85 2.95
CA TRP A 57 -4.28 7.01 3.81
C TRP A 57 -2.95 7.50 4.39
N GLU A 58 -2.16 6.58 4.96
CA GLU A 58 -0.84 6.90 5.51
C GLU A 58 0.10 7.44 4.43
N SER A 59 0.07 6.85 3.23
CA SER A 59 0.87 7.29 2.10
C SER A 59 0.52 8.69 1.64
N GLY A 60 -0.78 9.02 1.55
CA GLY A 60 -1.25 10.37 1.25
C GLY A 60 -0.79 11.39 2.29
N ASN A 61 -0.88 11.06 3.58
CA ASN A 61 -0.43 11.92 4.67
C ASN A 61 1.10 12.14 4.66
N ILE A 62 1.88 11.11 4.34
CA ILE A 62 3.33 11.22 4.17
C ILE A 62 3.68 12.14 3.00
N TYR A 63 2.94 12.02 1.88
CA TYR A 63 3.13 12.88 0.73
C TYR A 63 2.82 14.35 1.07
N GLU A 64 1.69 14.62 1.71
CA GLU A 64 1.31 15.99 2.10
C GLU A 64 2.36 16.63 3.05
N LYS A 65 2.86 15.86 4.02
CA LYS A 65 3.79 16.38 5.04
C LYS A 65 5.24 16.52 4.55
N TYR A 66 5.70 15.59 3.72
CA TYR A 66 7.12 15.47 3.37
C TYR A 66 7.40 15.58 1.86
N ASN A 67 6.37 15.70 1.03
CA ASN A 67 6.45 15.66 -0.43
C ASN A 67 7.20 14.42 -0.96
N ILE A 68 7.10 13.30 -0.22
CA ILE A 68 7.70 12.02 -0.59
C ILE A 68 6.63 11.20 -1.31
N PRO A 69 6.75 10.96 -2.63
CA PRO A 69 5.79 10.16 -3.37
C PRO A 69 5.80 8.72 -2.87
N ASP A 70 4.61 8.12 -2.81
CA ASP A 70 4.52 6.70 -2.55
C ASP A 70 5.20 5.91 -3.68
N SER A 71 6.06 4.99 -3.29
CA SER A 71 6.74 4.10 -4.19
C SER A 71 6.28 2.71 -3.81
N TYR A 72 5.43 2.11 -4.64
CA TYR A 72 4.97 0.71 -4.60
C TYR A 72 6.10 -0.35 -4.58
N ARG A 73 7.36 0.07 -4.49
CA ARG A 73 8.52 -0.80 -4.35
C ARG A 73 8.73 -1.16 -2.90
N ASP A 74 8.97 -2.44 -2.65
CA ASP A 74 9.40 -2.93 -1.36
C ASP A 74 10.68 -2.21 -0.89
N LYS A 75 10.55 -1.49 0.23
CA LYS A 75 11.64 -0.69 0.82
C LYS A 75 12.47 -1.48 1.83
N PHE A 76 12.14 -2.75 2.10
CA PHE A 76 12.93 -3.58 3.00
C PHE A 76 14.39 -3.62 2.56
N GLU A 77 15.32 -3.58 3.52
CA GLU A 77 16.76 -3.58 3.22
C GLU A 77 17.17 -4.78 2.39
N LEU A 78 16.59 -5.94 2.68
CA LEU A 78 16.82 -7.17 1.92
C LEU A 78 16.37 -7.03 0.47
N ALA A 79 15.17 -6.49 0.21
CA ALA A 79 14.66 -6.26 -1.13
C ALA A 79 15.53 -5.24 -1.90
N ARG A 80 15.97 -4.17 -1.23
CA ARG A 80 16.92 -3.20 -1.79
C ARG A 80 18.26 -3.83 -2.14
N SER A 81 18.80 -4.68 -1.27
CA SER A 81 20.06 -5.39 -1.49
C SER A 81 19.97 -6.32 -2.70
N ILE A 82 18.92 -7.14 -2.77
CA ILE A 82 18.65 -8.04 -3.90
C ILE A 82 18.54 -7.24 -5.21
N GLN A 83 17.88 -6.08 -5.20
CA GLN A 83 17.74 -5.26 -6.41
C GLN A 83 19.06 -4.55 -6.80
N ALA A 84 19.86 -4.15 -5.83
CA ALA A 84 21.20 -3.60 -6.07
C ALA A 84 22.14 -4.66 -6.67
N GLU A 85 22.07 -5.88 -6.16
CA GLU A 85 22.82 -7.02 -6.67
C GLU A 85 22.39 -7.39 -8.10
N LYS A 86 21.07 -7.47 -8.38
CA LYS A 86 20.54 -7.65 -9.74
C LYS A 86 21.07 -6.59 -10.72
N ARG A 87 21.14 -5.32 -10.30
CA ARG A 87 21.72 -4.22 -11.09
C ARG A 87 23.23 -4.41 -11.30
N ALA A 88 23.96 -4.84 -10.28
CA ALA A 88 25.40 -5.10 -10.38
C ALA A 88 25.71 -6.28 -11.32
N VAL A 89 24.95 -7.37 -11.24
CA VAL A 89 25.10 -8.55 -12.13
C VAL A 89 24.83 -8.17 -13.58
N LYS A 90 23.79 -7.37 -13.85
CA LYS A 90 23.51 -6.87 -15.22
C LYS A 90 24.67 -6.03 -15.78
N LYS A 91 25.30 -5.19 -14.94
CA LYS A 91 26.49 -4.41 -15.33
C LYS A 91 27.72 -5.30 -15.58
N ARG A 92 27.90 -6.39 -14.81
CA ARG A 92 29.00 -7.34 -14.99
C ARG A 92 28.85 -8.16 -16.27
N LYS A 93 27.64 -8.63 -16.61
CA LYS A 93 27.37 -9.33 -17.88
C LYS A 93 27.60 -8.46 -19.11
N CYS A 94 27.32 -7.16 -19.03
CA CYS A 94 27.57 -6.23 -20.14
C CYS A 94 29.06 -5.98 -20.41
N LYS A 95 29.92 -6.14 -19.40
CA LYS A 95 31.39 -6.03 -19.55
C LYS A 95 32.04 -7.24 -20.21
N GLN A 96 31.38 -8.40 -20.21
CA GLN A 96 31.94 -9.64 -20.76
C GLN A 96 31.67 -9.82 -22.26
N THR A 97 30.78 -9.00 -22.84
CA THR A 97 30.41 -9.04 -24.27
C THR A 97 30.84 -7.80 -25.05
N SER A 98 31.61 -6.89 -24.45
CA SER A 98 32.11 -5.69 -25.12
C SER A 98 33.57 -5.84 -25.57
N SER A 99 33.82 -6.78 -26.49
CA SER A 99 34.76 -6.53 -27.58
C SER A 99 33.92 -6.36 -28.85
N LEU A 100 34.18 -5.29 -29.60
CA LEU A 100 33.46 -4.80 -30.79
C LEU A 100 32.15 -4.02 -30.56
N SER A 101 32.29 -2.72 -30.32
CA SER A 101 31.92 -1.67 -31.30
C SER A 101 31.84 -0.29 -30.64
N THR A 102 32.62 0.63 -31.20
CA THR A 102 32.69 2.05 -30.88
C THR A 102 31.48 2.78 -31.45
N VAL A 103 30.57 3.28 -30.62
CA VAL A 103 29.89 4.59 -30.81
C VAL A 103 29.47 5.12 -29.43
N LYS A 104 30.22 6.12 -28.91
CA LYS A 104 29.74 6.95 -27.80
C LYS A 104 28.59 7.82 -28.34
N LYS A 105 27.34 7.45 -28.06
CA LYS A 105 26.19 8.35 -28.24
C LYS A 105 26.01 9.15 -26.96
N GLN A 106 26.63 10.33 -26.89
CA GLN A 106 26.20 11.36 -25.94
C GLN A 106 24.74 11.70 -26.26
N LYS A 107 23.82 11.36 -25.36
CA LYS A 107 22.45 11.89 -25.40
C LYS A 107 22.45 13.15 -24.56
N SER A 108 22.56 14.31 -25.21
CA SER A 108 22.34 15.60 -24.60
C SER A 108 20.93 15.65 -23.99
N ASN A 109 20.87 15.99 -22.70
CA ASN A 109 19.63 16.40 -22.06
C ASN A 109 19.22 17.75 -22.63
N SER A 110 18.15 17.77 -23.43
CA SER A 110 17.39 18.97 -23.72
C SER A 110 15.92 18.64 -23.51
N HIS A 111 15.45 18.75 -22.27
CA HIS A 111 14.03 18.98 -22.04
C HIS A 111 13.86 20.48 -21.87
N ASN A 112 13.26 21.09 -22.88
CA ASN A 112 12.76 22.46 -22.83
C ASN A 112 11.84 22.56 -21.62
N LYS A 113 12.18 23.47 -20.73
CA LYS A 113 11.36 23.89 -19.60
C LYS A 113 10.36 24.91 -20.15
N GLU A 114 9.33 24.43 -20.84
CA GLU A 114 8.13 25.22 -21.05
C GLU A 114 7.31 25.07 -19.78
N ASN A 115 7.17 26.19 -19.06
CA ASN A 115 6.42 26.29 -17.83
C ASN A 115 4.94 26.15 -18.17
N ASP A 116 4.44 24.92 -18.24
CA ASP A 116 3.02 24.67 -18.09
C ASP A 116 2.68 25.01 -16.64
N THR A 117 2.20 26.24 -16.50
CA THR A 117 1.53 26.73 -15.30
C THR A 117 0.36 25.80 -15.07
N ILE A 118 0.57 24.77 -14.23
CA ILE A 118 -0.50 23.98 -13.67
C ILE A 118 -1.28 24.98 -12.82
N GLU A 119 -2.33 25.56 -13.40
CA GLU A 119 -3.37 26.22 -12.65
C GLU A 119 -3.77 25.23 -11.57
N ILE A 120 -3.38 25.58 -10.33
CA ILE A 120 -3.83 24.92 -9.13
C ILE A 120 -5.34 25.05 -9.17
N ILE A 121 -6.00 24.02 -9.71
CA ILE A 121 -7.44 23.87 -9.60
C ILE A 121 -7.67 23.95 -8.09
N LYS A 122 -8.27 25.05 -7.66
CA LYS A 122 -8.91 25.19 -6.35
C LYS A 122 -10.08 24.20 -6.34
N SER A 123 -9.78 22.92 -6.31
CA SER A 123 -10.78 21.88 -6.13
C SER A 123 -11.15 21.91 -4.66
N ASN A 124 -12.32 22.48 -4.43
CA ASN A 124 -13.20 22.22 -3.31
C ASN A 124 -12.74 21.06 -2.43
N ARG A 125 -12.45 21.38 -1.16
CA ARG A 125 -12.44 20.46 -0.03
C ARG A 125 -13.66 19.55 -0.16
N ASP A 126 -13.42 18.32 -0.60
CA ASP A 126 -14.45 17.37 -0.98
C ASP A 126 -15.20 16.96 0.31
N PRO A 127 -16.49 17.30 0.48
CA PRO A 127 -17.22 17.14 1.76
C PRO A 127 -17.24 15.69 2.25
N TYR A 128 -17.06 14.73 1.33
CA TYR A 128 -16.97 13.30 1.62
C TYR A 128 -15.75 12.97 2.50
N PHE A 129 -14.62 13.64 2.30
CA PHE A 129 -13.39 13.41 3.06
C PHE A 129 -13.50 13.88 4.51
N ASP A 130 -14.10 15.04 4.75
CA ASP A 130 -14.31 15.55 6.11
C ASP A 130 -15.33 14.69 6.88
N GLN A 131 -16.37 14.20 6.18
CA GLN A 131 -17.34 13.28 6.76
C GLN A 131 -16.69 11.96 7.20
N GLN A 132 -15.82 11.38 6.37
CA GLN A 132 -15.17 10.11 6.67
C GLN A 132 -14.16 10.22 7.82
N ARG A 133 -13.41 11.33 7.89
CA ARG A 133 -12.54 11.63 9.03
C ARG A 133 -13.36 11.72 10.33
N LYS A 134 -14.51 12.40 10.28
CA LYS A 134 -15.42 12.52 11.43
C LYS A 134 -15.99 11.18 11.89
N VAL A 135 -16.40 10.32 10.96
CA VAL A 135 -16.89 8.97 11.27
C VAL A 135 -15.81 8.12 11.94
N ASN A 136 -14.57 8.17 11.43
CA ASN A 136 -13.46 7.41 12.00
C ASN A 136 -13.13 7.88 13.43
N THR A 137 -13.12 9.20 13.66
CA THR A 137 -12.90 9.76 15.01
C THR A 137 -14.01 9.35 15.97
N LEU A 138 -15.28 9.48 15.57
CA LEU A 138 -16.42 9.07 16.38
C LEU A 138 -16.37 7.57 16.72
N THR A 139 -15.98 6.73 15.77
CA THR A 139 -15.85 5.29 15.98
C THR A 139 -14.78 4.98 17.03
N GLN A 140 -13.64 5.69 17.01
CA GLN A 140 -12.58 5.54 18.00
C GLN A 140 -13.03 5.99 19.40
N GLU A 141 -13.72 7.13 19.50
CA GLU A 141 -14.26 7.64 20.76
C GLU A 141 -15.29 6.68 21.36
N THR A 142 -16.18 6.13 20.53
CA THR A 142 -17.21 5.18 20.96
C THR A 142 -16.57 3.89 21.50
N LEU A 143 -15.54 3.37 20.82
CA LEU A 143 -14.77 2.22 21.29
C LEU A 143 -14.05 2.48 22.62
N ALA A 144 -13.52 3.69 22.82
CA ALA A 144 -12.86 4.06 24.06
C ALA A 144 -13.84 4.10 25.24
N ILE A 145 -15.03 4.69 25.03
CA ILE A 145 -16.11 4.73 26.05
C ILE A 145 -16.58 3.31 26.39
N GLN A 146 -16.80 2.46 25.39
CA GLN A 146 -17.24 1.09 25.61
C GLN A 146 -16.21 0.29 26.41
N LYS A 147 -14.92 0.47 26.11
CA LYS A 147 -13.84 -0.16 26.89
C LYS A 147 -13.83 0.32 28.34
N GLN A 148 -13.96 1.63 28.57
CA GLN A 148 -14.01 2.19 29.92
C GLN A 148 -15.19 1.63 30.72
N ALA A 149 -16.38 1.53 30.10
CA ALA A 149 -17.57 0.96 30.74
C ALA A 149 -17.39 -0.52 31.11
N ASN A 150 -16.75 -1.30 30.25
CA ASN A 150 -16.44 -2.70 30.54
C ASN A 150 -15.46 -2.83 31.72
N ASP A 151 -14.41 -2.01 31.76
CA ASP A 151 -13.44 -2.01 32.86
C ASP A 151 -14.11 -1.64 34.21
N GLU A 152 -15.15 -0.80 34.18
CA GLU A 152 -15.92 -0.43 35.38
C GLU A 152 -16.86 -1.56 35.83
N LEU A 153 -17.55 -2.23 34.90
CA LEU A 153 -18.35 -3.42 35.19
C LEU A 153 -17.51 -4.55 35.78
N GLU A 154 -16.31 -4.78 35.27
CA GLU A 154 -15.39 -5.78 35.85
C GLU A 154 -15.01 -5.44 37.31
N ARG A 155 -14.81 -4.16 37.63
CA ARG A 155 -14.56 -3.71 39.01
C ARG A 155 -15.77 -3.93 39.91
N GLU A 156 -16.97 -3.61 39.44
CA GLU A 156 -18.20 -3.84 40.22
C GLU A 156 -18.44 -5.33 40.49
N ILE A 157 -18.28 -6.18 39.48
CA ILE A 157 -18.39 -7.63 39.62
C ILE A 157 -17.40 -8.13 40.67
N ALA A 158 -16.13 -7.71 40.60
CA ALA A 158 -15.11 -8.10 41.57
C ALA A 158 -15.46 -7.67 43.01
N LEU A 159 -16.05 -6.48 43.19
CA LEU A 159 -16.50 -6.00 44.50
C LEU A 159 -17.71 -6.79 45.02
N LEU A 160 -18.67 -7.10 44.16
CA LEU A 160 -19.84 -7.92 44.50
C LEU A 160 -19.42 -9.33 44.89
N GLU A 161 -18.52 -9.96 44.15
CA GLU A 161 -17.97 -11.27 44.51
C GLU A 161 -17.27 -11.25 45.86
N LYS A 162 -16.46 -10.21 46.13
CA LYS A 162 -15.78 -10.06 47.42
C LYS A 162 -16.80 -9.89 48.56
N ARG A 163 -17.87 -9.13 48.33
CA ARG A 163 -18.96 -8.93 49.31
C ARG A 163 -19.70 -10.24 49.58
N ASN A 164 -20.05 -11.01 48.54
CA ASN A 164 -20.75 -12.29 48.69
C ASN A 164 -19.89 -13.29 49.49
N ARG A 165 -18.58 -13.37 49.19
CA ARG A 165 -17.64 -14.19 49.97
C ARG A 165 -17.59 -13.81 51.45
N LEU A 166 -17.66 -12.51 51.77
CA LEU A 166 -17.69 -12.03 53.16
C LEU A 166 -19.02 -12.29 53.86
N LEU A 167 -20.13 -12.27 53.12
CA LEU A 167 -21.48 -12.51 53.64
C LEU A 167 -21.86 -14.00 53.71
N GLY A 168 -21.04 -14.89 53.13
CA GLY A 168 -21.31 -16.34 53.10
C GLY A 168 -22.52 -16.71 52.24
N LEU A 169 -22.86 -15.87 51.26
CA LEU A 169 -23.87 -16.11 50.21
C LEU A 169 -23.19 -16.72 48.97
#